data_AF-A0A7V6NMI3-F1
#
_entry.id   AF-A0A7V6NMI3-F1
#
_cell.length_a   1.000
_cell.length_b   1.000
_cell.length_c   1.000
_cell.angle_alpha   90.00
_cell.angle_beta   90.00
_cell.angle_gamma   90.00
#
_symmetry.space_group_name_H-M   'P 1'
#
loop_
_entity.id
_entity.type
_entity.pdbx_description
1 polymer ?
#
loop_
_entity_poly.entity_id
_entity_poly.type
_entity_poly.pdbx_seq_one_letter_code
_entity_poly.pdbx_strand_id
1 'polypeptide(L)' 'MYCDFCQREMDNGIELLGAMICENCFHDISTTPVSSENYDYYKEMVKKLLKNYIYEKTILDPVK' A
#
# COMPACT_ATOMS: atom_id res chain seq x y z
N MET A 1 -1.07 13.70 -9.13
CA MET A 1 -0.59 12.29 -9.15
C MET A 1 -1.77 11.38 -8.84
N TYR A 2 -1.67 10.07 -9.05
CA TYR A 2 -2.78 9.15 -8.74
C TYR A 2 -2.41 8.24 -7.58
N CYS A 3 -3.37 7.98 -6.70
CA CYS A 3 -3.22 7.03 -5.61
C CYS A 3 -3.17 5.60 -6.15
N ASP A 4 -2.12 4.84 -5.83
CA ASP A 4 -1.96 3.45 -6.29
C ASP A 4 -3.09 2.52 -5.78
N PHE A 5 -3.82 2.93 -4.73
CA PHE A 5 -4.91 2.14 -4.15
C PHE A 5 -6.26 2.45 -4.79
N CYS A 6 -6.70 3.71 -4.76
CA CYS A 6 -8.04 4.08 -5.21
C CYS A 6 -8.09 4.70 -6.60
N GLN A 7 -6.92 4.89 -7.25
CA GLN A 7 -6.79 5.45 -8.60
C GLN A 7 -7.41 6.85 -8.77
N ARG A 8 -7.66 7.55 -7.64
CA ARG A 8 -8.10 8.95 -7.65
C ARG A 8 -6.90 9.89 -7.69
N GLU A 9 -7.13 11.05 -8.28
CA GLU A 9 -6.14 12.12 -8.30
C GLU A 9 -5.90 12.63 -6.87
N MET A 10 -4.64 12.94 -6.58
CA MET A 10 -4.18 13.51 -5.32
C MET A 10 -3.03 14.49 -5.58
N ASP A 11 -2.98 15.53 -4.76
CA ASP A 11 -1.92 16.55 -4.82
C ASP A 11 -0.66 16.08 -4.09
N ASN A 12 -0.85 15.42 -2.94
CA ASN A 12 0.21 14.83 -2.13
C ASN A 12 -0.12 13.38 -1.81
N GLY A 13 0.92 12.58 -1.58
CA GLY A 13 0.81 11.18 -1.24
C GLY A 13 1.78 10.78 -0.14
N ILE A 14 1.48 9.66 0.50
CA ILE A 14 2.30 8.97 1.48
C ILE A 14 2.95 7.79 0.77
N GLU A 15 4.28 7.68 0.87
CA GLU A 15 4.98 6.49 0.39
C GLU A 15 4.80 5.33 1.38
N LEU A 16 4.20 4.25 0.93
CA LEU A 16 4.03 3.01 1.69
C LEU A 16 4.55 1.83 0.87
N LEU A 17 5.68 1.25 1.30
CA LEU A 17 6.27 0.06 0.67
C LEU A 17 6.49 0.24 -0.85
N GLY A 18 6.98 1.41 -1.26
CA GLY A 18 7.22 1.74 -2.68
C GLY A 18 5.98 2.17 -3.47
N ALA A 19 4.78 2.13 -2.88
CA ALA A 19 3.57 2.68 -3.49
C ALA A 19 3.25 4.08 -2.96
N MET A 20 2.72 4.94 -3.81
CA MET A 20 2.25 6.28 -3.45
C MET A 20 0.75 6.26 -3.21
N ILE A 21 0.32 6.54 -1.98
CA ILE A 21 -1.11 6.46 -1.60
C ILE A 21 -1.63 7.76 -1.01
N CYS A 22 -2.91 8.06 -1.22
CA CYS A 22 -3.52 9.27 -0.64
C CYS A 22 -3.77 9.10 0.87
N GLU A 23 -3.89 10.22 1.57
CA GLU A 23 -4.14 10.26 3.02
C GLU A 23 -5.39 9.48 3.43
N ASN A 24 -6.47 9.56 2.65
CA ASN A 24 -7.70 8.83 2.93
C ASN A 24 -7.47 7.31 2.90
N CYS A 25 -6.76 6.79 1.89
CA CYS A 25 -6.46 5.37 1.83
C CYS A 25 -5.54 4.95 2.98
N PHE A 26 -4.53 5.74 3.32
CA PHE A 26 -3.67 5.45 4.47
C PHE A 26 -4.46 5.47 5.80
N HIS A 27 -5.36 6.43 5.96
CA HIS A 27 -6.25 6.50 7.12
C HIS A 27 -7.14 5.27 7.23
N ASP A 28 -7.81 4.87 6.15
CA ASP A 28 -8.66 3.68 6.15
C ASP A 28 -7.87 2.41 6.53
N ILE A 29 -6.68 2.22 5.95
CA ILE A 29 -5.81 1.07 6.27
C ILE A 29 -5.44 1.05 7.76
N SER A 30 -5.09 2.20 8.32
CA SER A 30 -4.60 2.31 9.70
C SER A 30 -5.70 2.29 10.77
N THR A 31 -6.95 2.56 10.39
CA THR A 31 -8.06 2.71 11.34
C THR A 31 -9.18 1.69 11.16
N THR A 32 -9.24 0.96 10.04
CA THR A 32 -10.27 -0.07 9.81
C THR A 32 -10.18 -1.15 10.90
N PRO A 33 -11.27 -1.40 11.66
CA PRO A 33 -11.28 -2.44 12.68
C PRO A 33 -11.11 -3.83 12.08
N VAL A 34 -10.43 -4.74 12.78
CA VAL A 34 -10.22 -6.14 12.35
C VAL A 34 -11.53 -6.89 12.08
N SER A 35 -12.61 -6.51 12.77
CA SER A 35 -13.95 -7.09 12.59
C SER A 35 -14.71 -6.56 11.36
N SER A 36 -14.17 -5.55 10.66
CA SER A 36 -14.80 -4.98 9.47
C SER A 36 -14.59 -5.86 8.24
N GLU A 37 -15.61 -5.98 7.38
CA GLU A 37 -15.49 -6.66 6.09
C GLU A 37 -14.41 -5.99 5.20
N ASN A 38 -14.22 -4.68 5.34
CA ASN A 38 -13.19 -3.95 4.60
C ASN A 38 -11.77 -4.23 5.10
N TYR A 39 -11.60 -4.81 6.29
CA TYR A 39 -10.27 -5.13 6.83
C TYR A 39 -9.55 -6.13 5.94
N ASP A 40 -10.26 -7.15 5.48
CA ASP A 40 -9.68 -8.17 4.60
C ASP A 40 -9.24 -7.58 3.26
N TYR A 41 -10.01 -6.63 2.72
CA TYR A 41 -9.61 -5.88 1.52
C TYR A 41 -8.28 -5.15 1.73
N TYR A 42 -8.18 -4.30 2.76
CA TYR A 42 -6.95 -3.54 3.01
C TYR A 42 -5.76 -4.44 3.38
N LYS A 43 -6.00 -5.52 4.13
CA LYS A 43 -4.99 -6.54 4.46
C LYS A 43 -4.39 -7.16 3.19
N GLU A 44 -5.22 -7.58 2.24
CA GLU A 44 -4.72 -8.18 1.00
C GLU A 44 -3.98 -7.17 0.11
N MET A 45 -4.40 -5.90 0.11
CA MET A 45 -3.65 -4.86 -0.59
C MET A 45 -2.25 -4.63 0.00
N VAL A 46 -2.14 -4.52 1.33
CA VAL A 46 -0.84 -4.33 2.00
C VAL A 46 0.07 -5.54 1.78
N LYS A 47 -0.46 -6.77 1.82
CA LYS A 47 0.31 -7.98 1.47
C LYS A 47 0.87 -7.93 0.06
N LYS A 48 0.07 -7.49 -0.91
CA LYS A 48 0.50 -7.33 -2.31
C LYS A 48 1.63 -6.31 -2.42
N LEU A 49 1.51 -5.16 -1.74
CA LEU A 49 2.57 -4.15 -1.68
C LEU A 49 3.87 -4.72 -1.10
N LEU A 50 3.78 -5.39 0.04
CA LEU A 50 4.94 -5.96 0.70
C LEU A 50 5.66 -6.97 -0.19
N LYS A 51 4.90 -7.85 -0.87
CA LYS A 51 5.46 -8.82 -1.81
C LYS A 51 6.23 -8.14 -2.94
N ASN A 52 5.66 -7.08 -3.53
CA ASN A 52 6.30 -6.33 -4.60
C ASN A 52 7.56 -5.62 -4.10
N TYR A 53 7.48 -4.94 -2.96
CA TYR A 53 8.63 -4.26 -2.35
C TYR A 53 9.80 -5.20 -2.06
N ILE A 54 9.52 -6.37 -1.47
CA ILE A 54 10.53 -7.40 -1.23
C ILE A 54 11.12 -7.88 -2.56
N TYR A 55 10.29 -8.16 -3.56
CA TYR A 55 10.75 -8.62 -4.87
C TYR A 55 11.69 -7.61 -5.54
N GLU A 56 11.31 -6.34 -5.57
CA GLU A 56 12.13 -5.25 -6.10
C GLU A 56 13.46 -5.12 -5.36
N LYS A 57 13.44 -5.15 -4.03
CA LYS A 57 14.66 -5.11 -3.22
C LYS A 57 15.55 -6.34 -3.43
N THR A 58 14.96 -7.53 -3.59
CA THR A 58 15.71 -8.78 -3.83
C THR A 58 16.36 -8.79 -5.22
N ILE A 59 15.78 -8.11 -6.21
CA ILE A 59 16.41 -7.93 -7.53
C ILE A 59 17.53 -6.89 -7.47
N LEU A 60 17.34 -5.81 -6.69
CA LEU A 60 18.30 -4.72 -6.59
C LEU A 60 19.53 -5.08 -5.74
N ASP A 61 19.37 -5.99 -4.78
CA ASP A 61 20.46 -6.54 -3.98
C ASP A 61 20.33 -8.07 -3.93
N PRO A 62 20.64 -8.77 -5.04
CA PRO A 62 20.67 -10.22 -5.05
C PRO A 62 21.89 -10.61 -4.23
N VAL A 63 21.68 -10.89 -2.93
CA VAL A 63 22.74 -11.34 -2.04
C VAL A 63 23.51 -12.47 -2.73
N LYS A 64 24.81 -12.24 -2.91
CA LYS A 64 25.81 -13.20 -3.40
C LYS A 64 25.86 -14.46 -2.54
#